data_AF-A0A7V2CV89-F1
#
_entry.id   AF-A0A7V2CV89-F1
#
_cell.length_a   1.000
_cell.length_b   1.000
_cell.length_c   1.000
_cell.angle_alpha   90.00
_cell.angle_beta   90.00
_cell.angle_gamma   90.00
#
_symmetry.space_group_name_H-M   'P 1'
#
loop_
_entity.id
_entity.type
_entity.pdbx_description
1 polymer ?
#
loop_
_entity_poly.entity_id
_entity_poly.type
_entity_poly.pdbx_seq_one_letter_code
_entity_poly.pdbx_strand_id
1 'polypeptide(L)'
;MNPTLLRPVLAALLFALSAGPVRAADPAGTPAPISATDTTALLERVGTEVVVEGDVIRTSESKSGINFLNFQQAMRSGFVVVTFAKDLQNFPDGKPKDRYLRKRVRITGTVEKYKDQPQIVLKAPGQIQVLGPLPEPSPTPATPAPQ
;
A
#
# COMPACT_ATOMS: atom_id res chain seq x y z
N MET A 1 -53.40 -29.91 41.52
CA MET A 1 -53.08 -29.62 42.94
C MET A 1 -51.62 -29.97 43.16
N ASN A 2 -50.75 -28.97 43.36
CA ASN A 2 -49.38 -29.18 43.85
C ASN A 2 -49.44 -29.49 45.35
N PRO A 3 -48.51 -30.29 45.92
CA PRO A 3 -47.37 -29.65 46.59
C PRO A 3 -46.03 -30.43 46.63
N THR A 4 -44.94 -29.67 46.64
CA THR A 4 -43.79 -29.70 47.59
C THR A 4 -42.68 -30.79 47.55
N LEU A 5 -41.53 -30.35 47.01
CA LEU A 5 -40.12 -30.45 47.44
C LEU A 5 -39.50 -31.78 47.96
N LEU A 6 -38.36 -32.14 47.36
CA LEU A 6 -37.11 -32.43 48.09
C LEU A 6 -35.87 -32.01 47.26
N ARG A 7 -34.98 -31.23 47.89
CA ARG A 7 -33.66 -30.72 47.43
C ARG A 7 -32.60 -31.85 47.46
N PRO A 8 -31.28 -31.62 47.27
CA PRO A 8 -30.51 -30.84 46.27
C PRO A 8 -29.40 -31.71 45.63
N VAL A 9 -28.91 -31.42 44.42
CA VAL A 9 -27.52 -31.78 44.09
C VAL A 9 -26.84 -30.61 43.40
N LEU A 10 -25.88 -30.08 44.14
CA LEU A 10 -24.84 -29.15 43.76
C LEU A 10 -23.99 -29.80 42.67
N ALA A 11 -23.95 -29.21 41.48
CA ALA A 11 -22.91 -29.48 40.49
C ALA A 11 -22.43 -28.14 39.94
N ALA A 12 -21.56 -27.50 40.72
CA ALA A 12 -20.74 -26.39 40.24
C ALA A 12 -19.76 -26.96 39.21
N LEU A 13 -20.13 -26.88 37.93
CA LEU A 13 -19.20 -27.15 36.85
C LEU A 13 -18.28 -25.93 36.71
N LEU A 14 -17.15 -25.94 37.42
CA LEU A 14 -16.06 -25.00 37.18
C LEU A 14 -15.59 -25.18 35.74
N PHE A 15 -15.99 -24.26 34.86
CA PHE A 15 -15.34 -24.06 33.59
C PHE A 15 -13.95 -23.49 33.89
N ALA A 16 -12.97 -24.38 34.01
CA ALA A 16 -11.57 -23.99 34.05
C ALA A 16 -11.22 -23.38 32.69
N LEU A 17 -11.34 -22.05 32.62
CA LEU A 17 -10.85 -21.24 31.52
C LEU A 17 -9.32 -21.39 31.53
N SER A 18 -8.84 -22.44 30.87
CA SER A 18 -7.42 -22.58 30.56
C SER A 18 -7.11 -21.47 29.57
N ALA A 19 -6.72 -20.31 30.11
CA ALA A 19 -6.03 -19.28 29.38
C ALA A 19 -4.68 -19.87 28.94
N GLY A 20 -4.71 -20.62 27.83
CA GLY A 20 -3.51 -20.90 27.08
C GLY A 20 -2.81 -19.57 26.80
N PRO A 21 -1.47 -19.53 26.74
CA PRO A 21 -0.78 -18.30 26.40
C PRO A 21 -1.37 -17.84 25.07
N VAL A 22 -1.94 -16.64 25.06
CA VAL A 22 -2.28 -15.95 23.82
C VAL A 22 -0.94 -15.81 23.13
N ARG A 23 -0.66 -16.74 22.22
CA ARG A 23 0.52 -16.74 21.38
C ARG A 23 0.47 -15.38 20.71
N ALA A 24 1.40 -14.50 21.09
CA ALA A 24 1.63 -13.25 20.41
C ALA A 24 1.67 -13.61 18.93
N ALA A 25 0.69 -13.10 18.18
CA ALA A 25 0.66 -13.30 16.75
C ALA A 25 2.04 -12.86 16.24
N ASP A 26 2.77 -13.80 15.63
CA ASP A 26 3.97 -13.51 14.88
C ASP A 26 3.67 -12.28 13.99
N PRO A 27 4.48 -11.20 13.95
CA PRO A 27 4.21 -10.04 13.10
C PRO A 27 4.37 -10.33 11.59
N ALA A 28 4.27 -11.59 11.17
CA ALA A 28 4.54 -12.11 9.85
C ALA A 28 3.24 -12.48 9.08
N GLY A 29 2.18 -11.67 9.25
CA GLY A 29 0.90 -11.85 8.55
C GLY A 29 0.65 -10.86 7.41
N THR A 30 1.45 -9.80 7.27
CA THR A 30 1.30 -8.87 6.14
C THR A 30 1.97 -9.47 4.90
N PRO A 31 1.26 -9.60 3.76
CA PRO A 31 1.87 -10.01 2.50
C PRO A 31 3.11 -9.15 2.23
N ALA A 32 4.21 -9.80 1.83
CA ALA A 32 5.42 -9.08 1.45
C ALA A 32 5.08 -8.07 0.32
N PRO A 33 5.70 -6.87 0.34
CA PRO A 33 5.45 -5.87 -0.67
C PRO A 33 5.87 -6.37 -2.05
N ILE A 34 5.00 -6.18 -3.05
CA ILE A 34 5.29 -6.45 -4.46
C ILE A 34 6.13 -5.29 -5.00
N SER A 35 7.13 -5.58 -5.83
CA SER A 35 7.89 -4.52 -6.50
C SER A 35 7.02 -3.79 -7.52
N ALA A 36 7.06 -2.45 -7.52
CA ALA A 36 6.38 -1.61 -8.51
C ALA A 36 6.87 -1.84 -9.94
N THR A 37 8.04 -2.46 -10.13
CA THR A 37 8.56 -2.82 -11.46
C THR A 37 8.14 -4.21 -11.91
N ASP A 38 7.55 -5.01 -11.02
CA ASP A 38 7.06 -6.36 -11.32
C ASP A 38 5.61 -6.29 -11.82
N THR A 39 5.46 -5.79 -13.05
CA THR A 39 4.16 -5.63 -13.71
C THR A 39 3.40 -6.95 -13.78
N THR A 40 4.08 -8.07 -14.04
CA THR A 40 3.44 -9.39 -14.15
C THR A 40 2.83 -9.80 -12.82
N ALA A 41 3.59 -9.72 -11.72
CA ALA A 41 3.06 -10.04 -10.40
C ALA A 41 1.88 -9.13 -10.02
N LEU A 42 1.89 -7.86 -10.41
CA LEU A 42 0.78 -6.95 -10.17
C LEU A 42 -0.47 -7.32 -11.00
N LEU A 43 -0.30 -7.70 -12.26
CA LEU A 43 -1.40 -8.15 -13.12
C LEU A 43 -2.06 -9.43 -12.61
N GLU A 44 -1.29 -10.34 -12.01
CA GLU A 44 -1.82 -11.55 -11.36
C GLU A 44 -2.62 -11.26 -10.08
N ARG A 45 -2.51 -10.03 -9.54
CA ARG A 45 -3.19 -9.59 -8.32
C ARG A 45 -4.34 -8.61 -8.57
N VAL A 46 -4.79 -8.47 -9.81
CA VAL A 46 -5.94 -7.62 -10.17
C VAL A 46 -7.17 -7.99 -9.34
N GLY A 47 -7.83 -6.99 -8.77
CA GLY A 47 -8.99 -7.14 -7.89
C GLY A 47 -8.63 -7.40 -6.42
N THR A 48 -7.34 -7.53 -6.08
CA THR A 48 -6.88 -7.78 -4.71
C THR A 48 -6.17 -6.55 -4.13
N GLU A 49 -6.35 -6.31 -2.83
CA GLU A 49 -5.55 -5.32 -2.10
C GLU A 49 -4.14 -5.86 -1.84
N VAL A 50 -3.13 -5.09 -2.24
CA VAL A 50 -1.72 -5.44 -2.09
C VAL A 50 -0.92 -4.27 -1.54
N VAL A 51 0.28 -4.56 -1.07
CA VAL A 51 1.30 -3.56 -0.77
C VAL A 51 2.30 -3.55 -1.93
N VAL A 52 2.57 -2.37 -2.48
CA VAL A 52 3.52 -2.17 -3.58
C VAL A 52 4.63 -1.24 -3.12
N GLU A 53 5.89 -1.57 -3.40
CA GLU A 53 7.03 -0.70 -3.14
C GLU A 53 7.78 -0.35 -4.41
N GLY A 54 8.20 0.90 -4.55
CA GLY A 54 9.08 1.27 -5.64
C GLY A 54 9.45 2.74 -5.68
N ASP A 55 10.25 3.07 -6.68
CA ASP A 55 10.81 4.39 -6.88
C ASP A 55 9.96 5.19 -7.86
N VAL A 56 9.45 6.34 -7.44
CA VAL A 56 8.72 7.25 -8.33
C VAL A 56 9.73 8.00 -9.19
N ILE A 57 10.01 7.46 -10.37
CA ILE A 57 11.00 8.04 -11.28
C ILE A 57 10.41 9.17 -12.14
N ARG A 58 9.08 9.22 -12.31
CA ARG A 58 8.42 10.26 -13.09
C ARG A 58 6.99 10.50 -12.63
N THR A 59 6.55 11.75 -12.72
CA THR A 59 5.16 12.13 -12.48
C THR A 59 4.62 12.95 -13.64
N SER A 60 3.29 12.96 -13.80
CA SER A 60 2.60 13.79 -14.81
C SER A 60 1.20 14.15 -14.36
N GLU A 61 0.63 15.20 -14.95
CA GLU A 61 -0.76 15.65 -14.76
C GLU A 61 -1.50 15.60 -16.09
N SER A 62 -2.75 15.12 -16.11
CA SER A 62 -3.62 15.25 -17.29
C SER A 62 -4.22 16.66 -17.38
N LYS A 63 -4.79 16.99 -18.55
CA LYS A 63 -5.62 18.21 -18.71
C LYS A 63 -6.82 18.27 -17.76
N SER A 64 -7.31 17.13 -17.30
CA SER A 64 -8.41 17.01 -16.34
C SER A 64 -7.94 17.01 -14.87
N GLY A 65 -6.65 17.27 -14.60
CA GLY A 65 -6.10 17.32 -13.25
C GLY A 65 -5.83 15.97 -12.61
N ILE A 66 -5.78 14.87 -13.38
CA ILE A 66 -5.43 13.54 -12.85
C ILE A 66 -3.91 13.47 -12.69
N ASN A 67 -3.45 13.09 -11.51
CA ASN A 67 -2.02 12.90 -11.24
C ASN A 67 -1.62 11.45 -11.45
N PHE A 68 -0.44 11.25 -12.04
CA PHE A 68 0.16 9.94 -12.31
C PHE A 68 1.53 9.85 -11.67
N LEU A 69 1.81 8.77 -10.95
CA LEU A 69 3.14 8.40 -10.48
C LEU A 69 3.60 7.15 -11.23
N ASN A 70 4.75 7.21 -11.87
CA ASN A 70 5.29 6.15 -12.71
C ASN A 70 6.58 5.61 -12.08
N PHE A 71 6.72 4.29 -12.12
CA PHE A 71 7.82 3.54 -11.50
C PHE A 71 8.78 2.94 -12.54
N GLN A 72 8.44 3.04 -13.81
CA GLN A 72 9.20 2.49 -14.94
C GLN A 72 9.24 3.48 -16.10
N GLN A 73 10.28 3.38 -16.94
CA GLN A 73 10.41 4.23 -18.13
C GLN A 73 9.32 3.92 -19.17
N ALA A 74 8.93 2.65 -19.27
CA ALA A 74 7.89 2.18 -20.17
C ALA A 74 6.49 2.54 -19.65
N MET A 75 6.04 3.77 -19.91
CA MET A 75 4.79 4.33 -19.35
C MET A 75 3.51 3.62 -19.78
N ARG A 76 3.53 2.89 -20.91
CA ARG A 76 2.34 2.23 -21.47
C ARG A 76 2.14 0.80 -20.98
N SER A 77 3.13 0.23 -20.30
CA SER A 77 3.13 -1.17 -19.87
C SER A 77 3.57 -1.35 -18.42
N GLY A 78 4.05 -0.30 -17.75
CA GLY A 78 4.47 -0.37 -16.36
C GLY A 78 3.36 -0.09 -15.35
N PHE A 79 3.59 -0.40 -14.09
CA PHE A 79 2.66 -0.01 -13.03
C PHE A 79 2.54 1.52 -12.88
N VAL A 80 1.32 1.99 -12.64
CA VAL A 80 1.03 3.42 -12.42
C VAL A 80 0.13 3.63 -11.20
N VAL A 81 0.46 4.64 -10.40
CA VAL A 81 -0.45 5.13 -9.35
C VAL A 81 -1.20 6.33 -9.89
N VAL A 82 -2.52 6.32 -9.76
CA VAL A 82 -3.42 7.34 -10.29
C VAL A 82 -4.13 8.04 -9.14
N THR A 83 -4.13 9.38 -9.12
CA THR A 83 -5.00 10.17 -8.24
C THR A 83 -5.93 11.00 -9.09
N PHE A 84 -7.24 10.72 -9.03
CA PHE A 84 -8.23 11.49 -9.78
C PHE A 84 -8.42 12.88 -9.17
N ALA A 85 -8.88 13.83 -9.99
CA ALA A 85 -9.10 15.22 -9.56
C ALA A 85 -10.00 15.32 -8.32
N LYS A 86 -11.05 14.48 -8.22
CA LYS A 86 -11.96 14.43 -7.06
C LYS A 86 -11.28 14.00 -5.76
N ASP A 87 -10.17 13.27 -5.85
CA ASP A 87 -9.45 12.72 -4.70
C ASP A 87 -8.31 13.66 -4.26
N LEU A 88 -7.94 14.65 -5.08
CA LEU A 88 -6.87 15.61 -4.75
C LEU A 88 -7.18 16.50 -3.56
N GLN A 89 -8.45 16.77 -3.29
CA GLN A 89 -8.87 17.51 -2.11
C GLN A 89 -8.47 16.83 -0.79
N ASN A 90 -8.20 15.52 -0.82
CA ASN A 90 -7.75 14.76 0.35
C ASN A 90 -6.24 14.93 0.63
N PHE A 91 -5.50 15.66 -0.21
CA PHE A 91 -4.06 15.88 -0.11
C PHE A 91 -3.75 17.36 0.22
N PRO A 92 -3.92 17.79 1.48
CA PRO A 92 -3.75 19.19 1.87
C PRO A 92 -2.30 19.69 1.74
N ASP A 93 -1.32 18.78 1.82
CA ASP A 93 0.11 19.11 1.73
C ASP A 93 0.59 19.35 0.29
N GLY A 94 -0.31 19.26 -0.70
CA GLY A 94 -0.01 19.46 -2.11
C GLY A 94 -0.26 18.23 -2.97
N LYS A 95 -0.21 18.43 -4.29
CA LYS A 95 -0.54 17.39 -5.28
C LYS A 95 0.42 16.19 -5.16
N PRO A 96 -0.09 14.95 -5.25
CA PRO A 96 0.75 13.74 -5.22
C PRO A 96 1.92 13.75 -6.21
N LYS A 97 1.73 14.30 -7.43
CA LYS A 97 2.79 14.37 -8.45
C LYS A 97 4.04 15.13 -8.00
N ASP A 98 3.85 16.13 -7.14
CA ASP A 98 4.93 17.00 -6.67
C ASP A 98 5.54 16.44 -5.38
N ARG A 99 4.70 15.81 -4.55
CA ARG A 99 5.07 15.28 -3.24
C ARG A 99 5.88 14.00 -3.30
N TYR A 100 5.64 13.14 -4.29
CA TYR A 100 6.23 11.80 -4.33
C TYR A 100 7.29 11.62 -5.41
N LEU A 101 7.51 12.61 -6.29
CA LEU A 101 8.58 12.53 -7.29
C LEU A 101 9.95 12.31 -6.62
N ARG A 102 10.76 11.42 -7.20
CA ARG A 102 12.10 11.04 -6.71
C ARG A 102 12.11 10.53 -5.27
N LYS A 103 11.08 9.77 -4.90
CA LYS A 103 11.01 9.09 -3.60
C LYS A 103 10.76 7.61 -3.79
N ARG A 104 11.36 6.81 -2.92
CA ARG A 104 10.93 5.43 -2.71
C ARG A 104 9.69 5.46 -1.85
N VAL A 105 8.63 4.80 -2.30
CA VAL A 105 7.32 4.81 -1.65
C VAL A 105 6.79 3.39 -1.47
N ARG A 106 5.97 3.21 -0.43
CA ARG A 106 5.13 2.03 -0.20
C ARG A 106 3.67 2.45 -0.39
N ILE A 107 2.95 1.76 -1.24
CA ILE A 107 1.54 2.01 -1.56
C ILE A 107 0.70 0.81 -1.11
N THR A 108 -0.44 1.07 -0.47
CA THR A 108 -1.44 0.05 -0.18
C THR A 108 -2.72 0.36 -0.94
N GLY A 109 -3.21 -0.61 -1.69
CA GLY A 109 -4.49 -0.47 -2.39
C GLY A 109 -4.81 -1.65 -3.30
N THR A 110 -6.03 -1.63 -3.83
CA THR A 110 -6.51 -2.62 -4.79
C THR A 110 -5.85 -2.41 -6.15
N VAL A 111 -5.25 -3.47 -6.70
CA VAL A 111 -4.74 -3.43 -8.07
C VAL A 111 -5.91 -3.49 -9.04
N GLU A 112 -6.01 -2.51 -9.92
CA GLU A 112 -6.94 -2.48 -11.03
C GLU A 112 -6.19 -2.67 -12.35
N LYS A 113 -6.88 -3.19 -13.38
CA LYS A 113 -6.34 -3.25 -14.73
C LYS A 113 -7.02 -2.22 -15.61
N TYR A 114 -6.24 -1.33 -16.22
CA TYR A 114 -6.73 -0.36 -17.18
C TYR A 114 -5.90 -0.42 -18.46
N LYS A 115 -6.52 -0.77 -19.60
CA LYS A 115 -5.83 -0.93 -20.90
C LYS A 115 -4.58 -1.82 -20.81
N ASP A 116 -4.72 -2.96 -20.13
CA ASP A 116 -3.65 -3.94 -19.85
C ASP A 116 -2.48 -3.44 -19.01
N GLN A 117 -2.64 -2.27 -18.39
CA GLN A 117 -1.70 -1.70 -17.43
C GLN A 117 -2.23 -1.92 -16.00
N PRO A 118 -1.43 -2.46 -15.06
CA PRO A 118 -1.82 -2.49 -13.66
C PRO A 118 -1.75 -1.06 -13.07
N GLN A 119 -2.75 -0.69 -12.29
CA GLN A 119 -2.82 0.59 -11.61
C GLN A 119 -3.34 0.46 -10.18
N ILE A 120 -2.98 1.40 -9.31
CA ILE A 120 -3.65 1.61 -8.02
C ILE A 120 -4.19 3.03 -8.00
N VAL A 121 -5.45 3.17 -7.60
CA VAL A 121 -6.08 4.49 -7.37
C VAL A 121 -5.76 4.95 -5.96
N LEU A 122 -5.00 6.04 -5.86
CA LEU A 122 -4.65 6.67 -4.60
C LEU A 122 -5.74 7.69 -4.23
N LYS A 123 -6.56 7.36 -3.22
CA LYS A 123 -7.71 8.16 -2.78
C LYS A 123 -7.40 9.01 -1.55
N ALA A 124 -6.46 8.56 -0.71
CA ALA A 124 -6.11 9.23 0.54
C ALA A 124 -4.60 9.15 0.81
N PRO A 125 -4.01 10.10 1.57
CA PRO A 125 -2.59 10.11 1.89
C PRO A 125 -2.15 8.90 2.71
N GLY A 126 -3.04 8.30 3.52
CA GLY A 126 -2.74 7.10 4.30
C GLY A 126 -2.42 5.84 3.47
N GLN A 127 -2.76 5.84 2.18
CA GLN A 127 -2.43 4.74 1.27
C GLN A 127 -0.98 4.77 0.78
N ILE A 128 -0.23 5.86 1.02
CA ILE A 128 1.13 6.02 0.52
C ILE A 128 2.08 6.49 1.62
N GLN A 129 3.17 5.77 1.80
CA GLN A 129 4.23 6.08 2.74
C GLN A 129 5.53 6.33 1.99
N VAL A 130 6.25 7.40 2.35
CA VAL A 130 7.60 7.65 1.85
C VAL A 130 8.60 6.85 2.67
N LEU A 131 9.38 6.00 2.03
CA LEU A 131 10.44 5.19 2.65
C LEU A 131 11.80 5.91 2.62
N GLY A 132 12.01 6.79 1.65
CA GLY A 132 13.23 7.59 1.53
C GLY A 132 13.33 8.35 0.21
N PRO A 133 14.34 9.23 0.07
CA PRO A 133 14.65 9.85 -1.22
C PRO A 133 15.23 8.80 -2.18
N LEU A 134 14.92 8.93 -3.47
CA LEU A 134 15.64 8.18 -4.50
C LEU A 134 17.09 8.67 -4.49
N PRO A 135 18.11 7.77 -4.39
CA PRO A 135 19.50 8.18 -4.47
C PRO A 135 19.67 9.04 -5.72
N GLU A 136 20.25 10.23 -5.55
CA GLU A 136 20.74 10.92 -6.74
C GLU A 136 21.71 9.98 -7.45
N PRO A 137 21.67 9.90 -8.80
CA PRO A 137 22.81 9.36 -9.49
C PRO A 137 23.98 10.16 -8.95
N SER A 138 24.91 9.48 -8.26
CA SER A 138 26.08 10.13 -7.68
C SER A 138 26.62 11.09 -8.72
N PRO A 139 26.90 12.36 -8.40
CA PRO A 139 27.51 13.24 -9.36
C PRO A 139 28.75 12.49 -9.85
N THR A 140 28.75 12.08 -11.13
CA THR A 140 29.96 11.62 -11.79
C THR A 140 31.01 12.65 -11.40
N PRO A 141 32.14 12.27 -10.77
CA PRO A 141 33.13 13.24 -10.35
C PRO A 141 33.38 14.15 -11.54
N ALA A 142 33.00 15.42 -11.40
CA ALA A 142 33.12 16.38 -12.49
C ALA A 142 34.60 16.36 -12.87
N THR A 143 34.93 15.83 -14.05
CA THR A 143 36.27 15.95 -14.58
C THR A 143 36.62 17.43 -14.49
N PRO A 144 37.64 17.83 -13.71
CA PRO A 144 38.03 19.22 -13.63
C PRO A 144 38.30 19.67 -15.07
N ALA A 145 37.62 20.73 -15.51
CA ALA A 145 37.95 21.35 -16.78
C ALA A 145 39.44 21.70 -16.76
N PRO A 146 40.21 21.42 -17.82
CA PRO A 146 41.60 21.86 -17.88
C PRO A 146 41.63 23.39 -17.73
N GLN A 147 42.45 23.87 -16.77
CA GLN A 147 42.74 25.30 -16.61
C GLN A 147 43.52 25.83 -17.81
#